data_AF-A0A0U2ZWF0-F1
#
_entry.id   AF-A0A0U2ZWF0-F1
#
_cell.length_a   1.000
_cell.length_b   1.000
_cell.length_c   1.000
_cell.angle_alpha   90.00
_cell.angle_beta   90.00
_cell.angle_gamma   90.00
#
_symmetry.space_group_name_H-M   'P 1'
#
loop_
_entity.id
_entity.type
_entity.pdbx_description
1 polymer ?
#
loop_
_entity_poly.entity_id
_entity_poly.type
_entity_poly.pdbx_seq_one_letter_code
_entity_poly.pdbx_strand_id
1 'polypeptide(L)' 'GLPVDHRFENHKNGYKSARLVRKYGVRLLPELFEHLNPMPYEHAVQMEKDLADDLRAQGYAVCGGT' A
#
# COMPACT_ATOMS: atom_id res chain seq x y z
N GLY A 1 -12.20 7.32 7.12
CA GLY A 1 -11.10 6.39 7.51
C GLY A 1 -10.06 7.13 8.34
N LEU A 2 -9.06 6.44 8.88
CA LEU A 2 -7.93 7.08 9.60
C LEU A 2 -7.13 7.98 8.63
N PRO A 3 -6.71 9.21 9.03
CA PRO A 3 -5.85 10.07 8.21
C PRO A 3 -4.56 9.38 7.78
N VAL A 4 -4.01 9.75 6.61
CA VAL A 4 -2.83 9.11 6.01
C VAL A 4 -1.63 9.16 6.96
N ASP A 5 -1.39 10.30 7.61
CA ASP A 5 -0.27 10.46 8.55
C ASP A 5 -0.40 9.51 9.74
N HIS A 6 -1.59 9.42 10.34
CA HIS A 6 -1.85 8.50 11.44
C HIS A 6 -1.75 7.02 10.99
N ARG A 7 -2.13 6.71 9.75
CA ARG A 7 -1.90 5.37 9.19
C ARG A 7 -0.42 5.08 9.04
N PHE A 8 0.36 6.04 8.58
CA PHE A 8 1.80 5.88 8.45
C PHE A 8 2.48 5.68 9.80
N GLU A 9 2.11 6.46 10.82
CA GLU A 9 2.59 6.27 12.20
C GLU A 9 2.30 4.87 12.73
N ASN A 10 1.09 4.35 12.49
CA ASN A 10 0.76 2.98 12.84
C ASN A 10 1.67 1.97 12.13
N HIS A 11 1.98 2.20 10.84
CA HIS A 11 2.89 1.32 10.11
C HIS A 11 4.33 1.38 10.66
N LYS A 12 4.81 2.57 11.02
CA LYS A 12 6.14 2.77 11.62
C LYS A 12 6.25 2.10 12.99
N ASN A 13 5.18 2.15 13.78
CA ASN A 13 5.07 1.47 15.08
C ASN A 13 4.71 -0.02 14.96
N GLY A 14 4.50 -0.50 13.74
CA GLY A 14 4.40 -1.92 13.46
C GLY A 14 3.02 -2.53 13.54
N TYR A 15 1.98 -1.72 13.72
CA TYR A 15 0.60 -2.14 13.64
C TYR A 15 0.22 -2.35 12.16
N LYS A 16 -0.21 -3.57 11.81
CA LYS A 16 -0.61 -3.96 10.43
C LYS A 16 0.42 -3.50 9.37
N SER A 17 1.69 -3.83 9.60
CA SER A 17 2.82 -3.28 8.85
C SER A 17 3.79 -4.36 8.41
N ALA A 18 4.39 -4.18 7.24
CA ALA A 18 5.52 -4.99 6.80
C ALA A 18 6.82 -4.61 7.56
N ARG A 19 7.69 -5.59 7.80
CA ARG A 19 8.96 -5.40 8.53
C ARG A 19 9.82 -4.26 7.96
N LEU A 20 9.82 -4.10 6.63
CA LEU A 20 10.60 -3.07 5.95
C LEU A 20 10.11 -1.65 6.24
N VAL A 21 8.80 -1.44 6.42
CA VAL A 21 8.25 -0.09 6.65
C VAL A 21 8.70 0.45 8.00
N ARG A 22 8.79 -0.40 9.03
CA ARG A 22 9.34 0.00 10.34
C ARG A 22 10.75 0.59 10.19
N LYS A 23 11.64 -0.10 9.46
CA LYS A 23 13.05 0.27 9.32
C LYS A 23 13.31 1.34 8.26
N TYR A 24 12.61 1.31 7.14
CA TYR A 24 12.93 2.07 5.92
C TYR A 24 11.76 2.92 5.38
N GLY A 25 10.57 2.84 5.96
CA GLY A 25 9.41 3.61 5.49
C GLY A 25 9.62 5.12 5.63
N VAL A 26 9.26 5.86 4.57
CA VAL A 26 9.36 7.34 4.47
C VAL A 26 7.99 8.01 4.45
N ARG A 27 7.06 7.52 3.62
CA ARG A 27 5.68 7.99 3.53
C ARG A 27 4.78 6.92 2.90
N LEU A 28 3.47 7.08 3.02
CA LEU A 28 2.49 6.39 2.17
C LEU A 28 2.34 7.13 0.84
N LEU A 29 1.90 6.41 -0.20
CA LEU A 29 1.65 6.95 -1.55
C LEU A 29 0.17 6.78 -1.92
N PRO A 30 -0.76 7.48 -1.23
CA PRO A 30 -2.18 7.39 -1.53
C PRO A 30 -2.50 7.81 -2.97
N GLU A 31 -1.67 8.64 -3.60
CA GLU A 31 -1.87 9.12 -4.97
C GLU A 31 -1.93 7.98 -6.00
N LEU A 32 -1.34 6.82 -5.70
CA LEU A 32 -1.37 5.63 -6.57
C LEU A 32 -2.75 4.96 -6.64
N PHE A 33 -3.62 5.13 -5.63
CA PHE A 33 -4.89 4.40 -5.57
C PHE A 33 -6.09 5.27 -5.18
N GLU A 34 -5.92 6.50 -4.70
CA GLU A 34 -7.04 7.32 -4.21
C GLU A 34 -8.08 7.61 -5.28
N HIS A 35 -7.65 7.84 -6.52
CA HIS A 35 -8.51 8.11 -7.68
C HIS A 35 -9.41 6.93 -8.06
N LEU A 36 -9.13 5.74 -7.53
CA LEU A 36 -9.92 4.53 -7.78
C LEU A 36 -11.09 4.39 -6.79
N ASN A 37 -11.17 5.23 -5.76
CA ASN A 37 -12.22 5.15 -4.75
C ASN A 37 -13.49 5.90 -5.16
N PRO A 38 -14.69 5.39 -4.81
CA PRO A 38 -14.93 4.15 -4.06
C PRO A 38 -14.86 2.91 -4.96
N MET A 39 -14.05 1.92 -4.57
CA MET A 39 -13.96 0.63 -5.25
C MET A 39 -14.61 -0.47 -4.39
N PRO A 40 -15.45 -1.35 -4.99
CA PRO A 40 -15.95 -2.55 -4.30
C PRO A 40 -14.81 -3.47 -3.84
N TYR A 41 -15.00 -4.18 -2.74
CA TYR A 41 -13.96 -5.03 -2.14
C TYR A 41 -13.41 -6.07 -3.14
N GLU A 42 -14.29 -6.74 -3.89
CA GLU A 42 -13.88 -7.75 -4.89
C GLU A 42 -12.97 -7.16 -5.97
N HIS A 43 -13.25 -5.94 -6.42
CA HIS A 43 -12.41 -5.25 -7.39
C HIS A 43 -11.11 -4.75 -6.75
N ALA A 44 -11.15 -4.34 -5.47
CA ALA A 44 -9.96 -3.89 -4.75
C ALA A 44 -8.93 -5.01 -4.56
N VAL A 45 -9.39 -6.25 -4.34
CA VAL A 45 -8.51 -7.42 -4.24
C VAL A 45 -7.80 -7.69 -5.56
N GLN A 46 -8.48 -7.55 -6.70
CA GLN A 46 -7.85 -7.72 -8.01
C GLN A 46 -6.90 -6.56 -8.32
N MET A 47 -7.33 -5.32 -8.08
CA MET A 47 -6.52 -4.12 -8.29
C MET A 47 -5.23 -4.12 -7.47
N GLU A 48 -5.25 -4.66 -6.24
CA GLU A 48 -4.04 -4.82 -5.42
C GLU A 48 -2.99 -5.71 -6.12
N LYS A 49 -3.44 -6.80 -6.76
CA LYS A 49 -2.55 -7.70 -7.53
C LYS A 49 -2.01 -7.02 -8.78
N ASP A 50 -2.89 -6.39 -9.54
CA ASP A 50 -2.53 -5.72 -10.79
C ASP A 50 -1.51 -4.60 -10.53
N LEU A 51 -1.75 -3.74 -9.53
CA LEU A 51 -0.80 -2.69 -9.15
C LEU A 51 0.53 -3.25 -8.65
N ALA A 52 0.50 -4.35 -7.89
CA ALA A 52 1.72 -5.00 -7.43
C ALA A 52 2.55 -5.55 -8.61
N ASP A 53 1.90 -6.15 -9.61
CA ASP A 53 2.56 -6.67 -10.81
C ASP A 53 3.09 -5.55 -11.72
N ASP A 54 2.35 -4.46 -11.89
CA ASP A 54 2.81 -3.27 -12.62
C ASP A 54 4.06 -2.64 -11.99
N LEU A 55 4.09 -2.53 -10.66
CA LEU A 55 5.25 -2.03 -9.94
C LEU A 55 6.45 -2.97 -10.06
N ARG A 56 6.23 -4.29 -10.03
CA ARG A 56 7.30 -5.28 -10.28
C ARG A 56 7.83 -5.18 -11.70
N ALA A 57 6.95 -5.02 -12.70
CA ALA A 57 7.33 -4.86 -14.10
C ALA A 57 8.16 -3.58 -14.34
N GLN A 58 7.91 -2.53 -13.56
CA GLN A 58 8.71 -1.30 -13.54
C GLN A 58 10.05 -1.45 -12.77
N GLY A 59 10.33 -2.61 -12.17
CA GLY A 59 11.57 -2.91 -11.47
C GLY A 59 11.55 -2.56 -9.97
N TYR A 60 10.41 -2.20 -9.39
CA TYR A 60 10.28 -1.98 -7.96
C TYR A 60 10.19 -3.29 -7.18
N ALA A 61 10.82 -3.32 -6.00
CA ALA A 61 10.64 -4.41 -5.05
C ALA A 61 9.31 -4.23 -4.30
N VAL A 62 8.38 -5.19 -4.46
CA VAL A 62 7.06 -5.18 -3.83
C VAL A 62 6.97 -6.32 -2.82
N CYS A 63 6.45 -6.05 -1.61
CA CYS A 63 6.20 -7.05 -0.57
C CYS A 63 4.69 -7.24 -0.36
N GLY A 64 4.15 -8.43 -0.65
CA GLY A 64 2.71 -8.72 -0.59
C GLY A 64 2.04 -8.70 -1.97
N GLY A 65 0.71 -8.50 -2.02
CA GLY A 65 -0.05 -8.38 -3.28
C GLY A 65 -0.10 -9.67 -4.12
N THR A 66 -0.14 -10.84 -3.47
CA THR A 66 -0.24 -12.17 -4.09
C THR A 66 -1.42 -12.93 -3.50
#